data_AF-A0A099BW37-F1
#
_entry.id   AF-A0A099BW37-F1
#
_cell.length_a   1.000
_cell.length_b   1.000
_cell.length_c   1.000
_cell.angle_alpha   90.00
_cell.angle_beta   90.00
_cell.angle_gamma   90.00
#
_symmetry.space_group_name_H-M   'P 1'
#
loop_
_entity.id
_entity.type
_entity.pdbx_description
1 polymer ?
#
loop_
_entity_poly.entity_id
_entity_poly.type
_entity_poly.pdbx_seq_one_letter_code
_entity_poly.pdbx_strand_id
1 'polypeptide(L)'
;MLAQNRLEPCDRGHYRIWQNIFDRYYNEGAWYQYIVEPSFTPPYALYLRYPMEGRASYILEAKDKEQTYKMQCDTTVYLRLAALMEYAVHTAQYPLSGRLGLDGVQYFFFECEKGTTIWTPQAHSIAALLTTLMDNVWHAVKQQNSSAIHQQREQIDSLTYYFKSLIPDEEQICASENSLGGVNLHNRNNNIYLVFPQTKESPDAIKNKYGKLFLTVSRWLFLHTSVIDLNGHIDMTVKADDMFTDDTFKHLPWRYYLTVKESDLTEERLIAVLRKRFASQLYLPK
;
A
#
# COMPACT_ATOMS: atom_id res chain seq x y z
N MET A 1 23.88 13.78 -19.08
CA MET A 1 23.93 12.38 -18.60
C MET A 1 23.44 12.38 -17.17
N LEU A 2 22.16 12.04 -16.96
CA LEU A 2 21.60 11.84 -15.63
C LEU A 2 22.06 10.45 -15.17
N ALA A 3 22.86 10.41 -14.10
CA ALA A 3 23.24 9.16 -13.47
C ALA A 3 21.99 8.37 -13.09
N GLN A 4 22.03 7.05 -13.24
CA GLN A 4 20.93 6.16 -12.87
C GLN A 4 20.56 6.39 -11.39
N ASN A 5 19.43 7.06 -11.15
CA ASN A 5 18.81 7.22 -9.82
C ASN A 5 18.06 5.94 -9.40
N ARG A 6 18.37 4.79 -10.00
CA ARG A 6 17.61 3.55 -9.87
C ARG A 6 18.51 2.40 -9.45
N LEU A 7 18.04 1.68 -8.44
CA LEU A 7 18.47 0.33 -8.12
C LEU A 7 17.36 -0.60 -8.63
N GLU A 8 17.30 -0.77 -9.95
CA GLU A 8 16.52 -1.84 -10.59
C GLU A 8 17.50 -2.86 -11.17
N PRO A 9 17.27 -4.19 -11.02
CA PRO A 9 16.09 -4.87 -10.46
C PRO A 9 16.30 -5.37 -9.02
N CYS A 10 15.31 -6.12 -8.50
CA CYS A 10 15.33 -6.95 -7.28
C CYS A 10 16.51 -7.97 -7.21
N ASP A 11 17.44 -7.93 -8.17
CA ASP A 11 18.63 -8.75 -8.17
C ASP A 11 19.67 -8.14 -7.23
N ARG A 12 19.72 -8.66 -6.00
CA ARG A 12 20.77 -8.35 -5.02
C ARG A 12 22.19 -8.49 -5.59
N GLY A 13 22.39 -9.31 -6.64
CA GLY A 13 23.65 -9.53 -7.32
C GLY A 13 24.18 -8.31 -8.07
N HIS A 14 23.34 -7.30 -8.33
CA HIS A 14 23.76 -6.04 -8.93
C HIS A 14 24.38 -5.07 -7.90
N TYR A 15 24.23 -5.33 -6.60
CA TYR A 15 24.71 -4.45 -5.53
C TYR A 15 25.99 -4.96 -4.88
N ARG A 16 27.05 -5.06 -5.70
CA ARG A 16 28.33 -5.67 -5.30
C ARG A 16 28.95 -5.08 -4.02
N ILE A 17 28.74 -3.79 -3.76
CA ILE A 17 29.28 -3.11 -2.56
C ILE A 17 28.56 -3.56 -1.29
N TRP A 18 27.27 -3.90 -1.38
CA TRP A 18 26.42 -4.28 -0.25
C TRP A 18 26.12 -5.78 -0.20
N GLN A 19 26.75 -6.57 -1.07
CA GLN A 19 26.48 -8.00 -1.20
C GLN A 19 26.68 -8.75 0.12
N ASN A 20 27.72 -8.42 0.90
CA ASN A 20 27.95 -9.01 2.22
C ASN A 20 26.81 -8.75 3.22
N ILE A 21 26.14 -7.60 3.11
CA ILE A 21 24.97 -7.27 3.92
C ILE A 21 23.77 -8.07 3.43
N PHE A 22 23.52 -8.07 2.12
CA PHE A 22 22.35 -8.75 1.57
C PHE A 22 22.44 -10.27 1.70
N ASP A 23 23.60 -10.89 1.57
CA ASP A 23 23.80 -12.32 1.81
C ASP A 23 23.40 -12.73 3.24
N ARG A 24 23.52 -11.80 4.19
CA ARG A 24 23.21 -12.05 5.60
C ARG A 24 21.81 -11.59 6.01
N TYR A 25 21.33 -10.46 5.49
CA TYR A 25 20.13 -9.79 5.98
C TYR A 25 18.99 -9.75 4.98
N TYR A 26 19.20 -10.07 3.71
CA TYR A 26 18.08 -10.20 2.78
C TYR A 26 17.32 -11.51 3.05
N ASN A 27 16.00 -11.45 3.01
CA ASN A 27 15.12 -12.60 3.20
C ASN A 27 14.18 -12.75 2.00
N GLU A 28 14.40 -13.80 1.20
CA GLU A 28 13.58 -14.13 0.02
C GLU A 28 12.12 -14.47 0.40
N GLY A 29 11.88 -14.89 1.64
CA GLY A 29 10.54 -15.20 2.15
C GLY A 29 9.80 -14.01 2.78
N ALA A 30 10.32 -12.79 2.63
CA ALA A 30 9.69 -11.56 3.11
C ALA A 30 9.20 -10.72 1.91
N TRP A 31 7.92 -10.34 1.95
CA TRP A 31 7.33 -9.53 0.87
C TRP A 31 7.80 -8.08 0.94
N TYR A 32 7.92 -7.56 2.16
CA TYR A 32 8.50 -6.25 2.46
C TYR A 32 9.60 -6.41 3.50
N GLN A 33 10.73 -5.73 3.29
CA GLN A 33 11.83 -5.75 4.23
C GLN A 33 12.59 -4.43 4.27
N TYR A 34 13.06 -4.10 5.47
CA TYR A 34 13.84 -2.91 5.78
C TYR A 34 15.17 -3.38 6.34
N ILE A 35 16.28 -2.99 5.73
CA ILE A 35 17.63 -3.38 6.13
C ILE A 35 18.42 -2.12 6.40
N VAL A 36 19.15 -2.10 7.51
CA VAL A 36 19.97 -0.96 7.91
C VAL A 36 21.43 -1.40 8.00
N GLU A 37 22.30 -0.68 7.29
CA GLU A 37 23.75 -0.80 7.39
C GLU A 37 24.32 0.50 7.99
N PRO A 38 24.52 0.55 9.30
CA PRO A 38 25.18 1.67 9.95
C PRO A 38 26.70 1.57 9.89
N SER A 39 27.38 2.73 9.86
CA SER A 39 28.86 2.77 9.73
C SER A 39 29.61 2.26 10.96
N PHE A 40 29.01 2.33 12.16
CA PHE A 40 29.69 2.06 13.43
C PHE A 40 28.98 1.06 14.34
N THR A 41 27.83 0.52 13.92
CA THR A 41 27.07 -0.47 14.68
C THR A 41 26.77 -1.70 13.81
N PRO A 42 26.38 -2.83 14.41
CA PRO A 42 25.99 -4.00 13.62
C PRO A 42 24.73 -3.71 12.78
N PRO A 43 24.69 -4.19 11.53
CA PRO A 43 23.48 -4.14 10.71
C PRO A 43 22.31 -4.88 11.35
N TYR A 44 21.11 -4.52 10.93
CA TYR A 44 19.87 -5.16 11.36
C TYR A 44 18.80 -5.09 10.26
N ALA A 45 17.75 -5.88 10.42
CA ALA A 45 16.66 -5.93 9.47
C ALA A 45 15.30 -6.16 10.13
N LEU A 46 14.25 -5.63 9.50
CA LEU A 46 12.85 -5.88 9.81
C LEU A 46 12.19 -6.53 8.59
N TYR A 47 11.44 -7.60 8.82
CA TYR A 47 10.74 -8.36 7.78
C TYR A 47 9.24 -8.41 8.06
N LEU A 48 8.45 -8.12 7.03
CA LEU A 48 7.01 -8.37 7.01
C LEU A 48 6.78 -9.62 6.18
N ARG A 49 6.47 -10.72 6.88
CA ARG A 49 6.23 -12.01 6.25
C ARG A 49 4.75 -12.27 6.12
N TYR A 50 4.32 -12.44 4.88
CA TYR A 50 2.99 -12.92 4.60
C TYR A 50 2.91 -14.41 5.01
N PRO A 51 1.84 -14.85 5.68
CA PRO A 51 1.68 -16.27 5.91
C PRO A 51 1.53 -17.01 4.59
N MET A 52 2.49 -17.89 4.27
CA MET A 52 2.28 -18.88 3.23
C MET A 52 1.18 -19.86 3.69
N GLU A 53 0.31 -20.19 2.75
CA GLU A 53 -0.85 -21.10 2.79
C GLU A 53 -1.14 -21.80 4.14
N GLY A 54 -2.30 -21.49 4.72
CA GLY A 54 -2.89 -22.26 5.82
C GLY A 54 -2.56 -21.78 7.25
N ARG A 55 -1.83 -20.67 7.43
CA ARG A 55 -1.60 -20.06 8.77
C ARG A 55 -2.17 -18.65 8.85
N ALA A 56 -3.05 -18.39 9.81
CA ALA A 56 -3.72 -17.10 9.99
C ALA A 56 -2.90 -16.09 10.83
N SER A 57 -1.57 -16.14 10.79
CA SER A 57 -0.74 -15.28 11.65
C SER A 57 0.21 -14.41 10.81
N TYR A 58 -0.04 -13.11 10.81
CA TYR A 58 0.89 -12.09 10.33
C TYR A 58 2.04 -11.97 11.32
N ILE A 59 3.28 -12.08 10.83
CA ILE A 59 4.48 -12.09 11.68
C ILE A 59 5.39 -10.94 11.25
N LEU A 60 5.78 -10.14 12.23
CA LEU A 60 6.91 -9.23 12.12
C LEU A 60 8.16 -9.95 12.64
N GLU A 61 9.22 -9.96 11.85
CA GLU A 61 10.50 -10.53 12.25
C GLU A 61 11.57 -9.44 12.31
N ALA A 62 12.25 -9.30 13.44
CA ALA A 62 13.42 -8.43 13.59
C ALA A 62 14.67 -9.30 13.64
N LYS A 63 15.72 -8.94 12.91
CA LYS A 63 17.00 -9.63 12.91
C LYS A 63 18.12 -8.67 13.25
N ASP A 64 19.01 -9.10 14.14
CA ASP A 64 20.33 -8.49 14.35
C ASP A 64 21.44 -9.53 14.11
N LYS A 65 22.68 -9.17 14.48
CA LYS A 65 23.83 -10.07 14.39
C LYS A 65 23.70 -11.35 15.23
N GLU A 66 22.83 -11.36 16.25
CA GLU A 66 22.78 -12.42 17.26
C GLU A 66 21.71 -13.44 16.89
N GLN A 67 20.50 -12.98 16.57
CA GLN A 67 19.36 -13.85 16.28
C GLN A 67 18.22 -13.15 15.54
N THR A 68 17.15 -13.91 15.30
CA THR A 68 15.89 -13.42 14.76
C THR A 68 14.78 -13.50 15.80
N TYR A 69 14.16 -12.36 16.08
CA TYR A 69 13.03 -12.18 16.96
C TYR A 69 11.76 -12.22 16.12
N LYS A 70 10.72 -12.91 16.59
CA LYS A 70 9.43 -13.01 15.90
C LYS A 70 8.34 -12.55 16.82
N MET A 71 7.46 -11.69 16.32
CA MET A 71 6.31 -11.20 17.08
C MET A 71 5.06 -11.37 16.22
N GLN A 72 4.03 -11.99 16.81
CA GLN A 72 2.71 -12.00 16.17
C GLN A 72 2.17 -10.57 16.11
N CYS A 73 1.64 -10.20 14.96
CA CYS A 73 1.14 -8.87 14.72
C CYS A 73 -0.36 -8.92 14.41
N ASP A 74 -1.08 -7.91 14.89
CA ASP A 74 -2.45 -7.67 14.46
C ASP A 74 -2.49 -7.42 12.94
N THR A 75 -3.48 -8.01 12.27
CA THR A 75 -3.67 -7.90 10.83
C THR A 75 -3.70 -6.45 10.36
N THR A 76 -4.41 -5.56 11.07
CA THR A 76 -4.55 -4.15 10.69
C THR A 76 -3.21 -3.43 10.75
N VAL A 77 -2.43 -3.66 11.81
CA VAL A 77 -1.10 -3.07 11.96
C VAL A 77 -0.16 -3.56 10.88
N TYR A 78 -0.14 -4.87 10.63
CA TYR A 78 0.67 -5.46 9.56
C TYR A 78 0.34 -4.84 8.21
N LEU A 79 -0.94 -4.78 7.84
CA LEU A 79 -1.38 -4.23 6.55
C LEU A 79 -1.00 -2.77 6.39
N ARG A 80 -1.12 -1.95 7.45
CA ARG A 80 -0.73 -0.54 7.40
C ARG A 80 0.78 -0.37 7.23
N LEU A 81 1.60 -1.19 7.89
CA LEU A 81 3.05 -1.18 7.70
C LEU A 81 3.45 -1.66 6.30
N ALA A 82 2.80 -2.71 5.80
CA ALA A 82 3.02 -3.23 4.44
C ALA A 82 2.69 -2.17 3.39
N ALA A 83 1.53 -1.52 3.50
CA ALA A 83 1.12 -0.43 2.62
C ALA A 83 2.11 0.74 2.66
N LEU A 84 2.53 1.16 3.87
CA LEU A 84 3.54 2.20 4.02
C LEU A 84 4.83 1.86 3.27
N MET A 85 5.35 0.64 3.45
CA MET A 85 6.58 0.19 2.79
C MET A 85 6.42 0.11 1.27
N GLU A 86 5.30 -0.41 0.78
CA GLU A 86 4.98 -0.46 -0.65
C GLU A 86 5.04 0.94 -1.28
N TYR A 87 4.29 1.88 -0.70
CA TYR A 87 4.18 3.22 -1.28
C TYR A 87 5.47 4.04 -1.08
N ALA A 88 6.24 3.82 -0.02
CA ALA A 88 7.58 4.38 0.10
C ALA A 88 8.49 3.88 -1.05
N VAL A 89 8.51 2.58 -1.33
CA VAL A 89 9.30 2.00 -2.43
C VAL A 89 8.83 2.53 -3.79
N HIS A 90 7.51 2.55 -4.05
CA HIS A 90 6.97 3.10 -5.31
C HIS A 90 7.33 4.56 -5.51
N THR A 91 7.28 5.37 -4.46
CA THR A 91 7.48 6.81 -4.59
C THR A 91 8.92 7.23 -4.72
N ALA A 92 9.88 6.39 -4.36
CA ALA A 92 11.30 6.63 -4.64
C ALA A 92 11.62 6.72 -6.14
N GLN A 93 10.71 6.26 -7.02
CA GLN A 93 10.80 6.48 -8.46
C GLN A 93 10.59 7.95 -8.86
N TYR A 94 9.93 8.74 -8.00
CA TYR A 94 9.86 10.20 -8.10
C TYR A 94 11.08 10.81 -7.39
N PRO A 95 11.54 12.02 -7.78
CA PRO A 95 12.78 12.61 -7.28
C PRO A 95 12.66 13.04 -5.80
N LEU A 96 12.71 12.05 -4.90
CA LEU A 96 12.69 12.19 -3.45
C LEU A 96 14.03 11.80 -2.81
N SER A 97 14.89 11.08 -3.54
CA SER A 97 16.17 10.58 -3.03
C SER A 97 17.30 11.58 -3.22
N GLY A 98 18.00 11.88 -2.12
CA GLY A 98 19.31 12.52 -2.15
C GLY A 98 20.37 11.62 -2.80
N ARG A 99 21.52 12.21 -3.12
CA ARG A 99 22.68 11.51 -3.70
C ARG A 99 23.08 10.29 -2.86
N LEU A 100 23.57 9.23 -3.53
CA LEU A 100 24.29 8.11 -2.91
C LEU A 100 25.47 8.65 -2.10
N GLY A 101 25.25 8.92 -0.82
CA GLY A 101 26.30 9.26 0.13
C GLY A 101 26.85 7.97 0.70
N LEU A 102 28.09 7.63 0.37
CA LEU A 102 28.81 6.48 0.93
C LEU A 102 29.26 6.71 2.39
N ASP A 103 29.12 7.94 2.88
CA ASP A 103 29.44 8.34 4.25
C ASP A 103 28.16 8.46 5.08
N GLY A 104 27.76 7.37 5.75
CA GLY A 104 26.61 7.38 6.65
C GLY A 104 25.87 6.04 6.77
N VAL A 105 24.79 6.04 7.55
CA VAL A 105 23.88 4.90 7.70
C VAL A 105 23.06 4.74 6.42
N GLN A 106 23.08 3.53 5.84
CA GLN A 106 22.28 3.18 4.67
C GLN A 106 21.00 2.48 5.09
N TYR A 107 19.87 2.94 4.55
CA TYR A 107 18.55 2.41 4.82
C TYR A 107 17.95 1.85 3.54
N PHE A 108 17.87 0.54 3.46
CA PHE A 108 17.35 -0.17 2.29
C PHE A 108 15.90 -0.59 2.55
N PHE A 109 15.03 -0.28 1.60
CA PHE A 109 13.64 -0.73 1.58
C PHE A 109 13.45 -1.61 0.36
N PHE A 110 12.86 -2.78 0.57
CA PHE A 110 12.58 -3.74 -0.49
C PHE A 110 11.09 -4.06 -0.53
N GLU A 111 10.58 -4.11 -1.74
CA GLU A 111 9.31 -4.76 -2.09
C GLU A 111 9.64 -5.85 -3.11
N CYS A 112 9.13 -7.06 -2.89
CA CYS A 112 9.63 -8.24 -3.59
C CYS A 112 9.41 -8.22 -5.12
N GLU A 113 8.40 -7.51 -5.62
CA GLU A 113 8.08 -7.43 -7.06
C GLU A 113 8.69 -6.18 -7.74
N LYS A 114 8.83 -5.08 -7.02
CA LYS A 114 9.12 -3.73 -7.54
C LYS A 114 10.54 -3.25 -7.23
N GLY A 115 11.30 -3.99 -6.40
CA GLY A 115 12.74 -3.79 -6.23
C GLY A 115 13.14 -3.06 -4.94
N THR A 116 14.31 -2.42 -4.98
CA THR A 116 14.99 -1.83 -3.80
C THR A 116 15.11 -0.32 -3.91
N THR A 117 14.93 0.37 -2.79
CA THR A 117 15.18 1.82 -2.70
C THR A 117 16.11 2.11 -1.52
N ILE A 118 17.04 3.05 -1.71
CA ILE A 118 17.90 3.55 -0.64
C ILE A 118 17.38 4.91 -0.21
N TRP A 119 17.18 5.06 1.09
CA TRP A 119 16.83 6.33 1.70
C TRP A 119 18.02 6.85 2.50
N THR A 120 18.43 8.08 2.19
CA THR A 120 19.44 8.80 2.98
C THR A 120 18.72 9.90 3.75
N PRO A 121 18.46 9.72 5.06
CA PRO A 121 17.70 10.71 5.82
C PRO A 121 18.49 12.00 5.96
N GLN A 122 17.84 13.12 5.63
CA GLN A 122 18.27 14.45 6.04
C GLN A 122 17.48 14.86 7.29
N ALA A 123 18.08 15.65 8.18
CA ALA A 123 17.40 16.11 9.39
C ALA A 123 16.05 16.77 9.05
N HIS A 124 14.99 16.40 9.78
CA HIS A 124 13.62 16.88 9.58
C HIS A 124 12.99 16.57 8.20
N SER A 125 13.56 15.63 7.44
CA SER A 125 12.97 15.15 6.19
C SER A 125 11.94 14.02 6.39
N ILE A 126 11.09 13.79 5.39
CA ILE A 126 10.19 12.61 5.36
C ILE A 126 10.98 11.31 5.45
N ALA A 127 12.16 11.24 4.82
CA ALA A 127 13.04 10.08 4.90
C ALA A 127 13.49 9.81 6.35
N ALA A 128 13.78 10.87 7.13
CA ALA A 128 14.10 10.73 8.55
C ALA A 128 12.89 10.26 9.38
N LEU A 129 11.68 10.73 9.08
CA LEU A 129 10.46 10.26 9.76
C LEU A 129 10.17 8.79 9.45
N LEU A 130 10.32 8.36 8.19
CA LEU A 130 10.12 6.98 7.77
C LEU A 130 11.15 6.04 8.44
N THR A 131 12.45 6.37 8.37
CA THR A 131 13.50 5.54 8.96
C THR A 131 13.37 5.46 10.48
N THR A 132 13.09 6.58 11.17
CA THR A 132 12.82 6.58 12.62
C THR A 132 11.63 5.70 13.00
N LEU A 133 10.55 5.76 12.22
CA LEU A 133 9.38 4.91 12.43
C LEU A 133 9.75 3.41 12.29
N MET A 134 10.48 3.05 11.24
CA MET A 134 10.91 1.67 11.01
C MET A 134 11.86 1.15 12.08
N ASP A 135 12.76 2.00 12.58
CA ASP A 135 13.65 1.69 13.71
C ASP A 135 12.85 1.44 14.99
N ASN A 136 11.84 2.26 15.27
CA ASN A 136 10.94 2.08 16.41
C ASN A 136 10.18 0.74 16.32
N VAL A 137 9.67 0.39 15.13
CA VAL A 137 8.99 -0.89 14.90
C VAL A 137 9.97 -2.06 15.11
N TRP A 138 11.18 -1.97 14.57
CA TRP A 138 12.22 -2.99 14.76
C TRP A 138 12.53 -3.22 16.24
N HIS A 139 12.75 -2.14 17.00
CA HIS A 139 12.98 -2.22 18.44
C HIS A 139 11.80 -2.84 19.19
N ALA A 140 10.57 -2.48 18.83
CA ALA A 140 9.37 -3.03 19.44
C ALA A 140 9.21 -4.53 19.18
N VAL A 141 9.50 -5.01 17.97
CA VAL A 141 9.50 -6.45 17.65
C VAL A 141 10.56 -7.19 18.47
N LYS A 142 11.78 -6.64 18.55
CA LYS A 142 12.86 -7.21 19.36
C LYS A 142 12.48 -7.32 20.85
N GLN A 143 11.75 -6.33 21.36
CA GLN A 143 11.29 -6.26 22.75
C GLN A 143 9.95 -6.98 23.00
N GLN A 144 9.33 -7.58 21.97
CA GLN A 144 7.99 -8.19 22.05
C GLN A 144 6.91 -7.21 22.55
N ASN A 145 7.02 -5.93 22.17
CA ASN A 145 6.16 -4.86 22.65
C ASN A 145 5.17 -4.40 21.57
N SER A 146 4.03 -5.10 21.47
CA SER A 146 2.99 -4.75 20.50
C SER A 146 2.38 -3.36 20.74
N SER A 147 2.26 -2.94 22.00
CA SER A 147 1.71 -1.63 22.37
C SER A 147 2.53 -0.47 21.80
N ALA A 148 3.86 -0.61 21.76
CA ALA A 148 4.74 0.41 21.17
C ALA A 148 4.47 0.60 19.67
N ILE A 149 4.10 -0.46 18.94
CA ILE A 149 3.75 -0.35 17.51
C ILE A 149 2.37 0.29 17.34
N HIS A 150 1.40 -0.06 18.18
CA HIS A 150 0.09 0.57 18.14
C HIS A 150 0.15 2.09 18.39
N GLN A 151 1.08 2.56 19.23
CA GLN A 151 1.31 3.99 19.46
C GLN A 151 1.81 4.73 18.22
N GLN A 152 2.40 4.02 17.24
CA GLN A 152 2.88 4.60 15.99
C GLN A 152 1.79 4.74 14.92
N ARG A 153 0.55 4.31 15.18
CA ARG A 153 -0.54 4.25 14.18
C ARG A 153 -0.73 5.56 13.43
N GLU A 154 -0.79 6.68 14.15
CA GLU A 154 -1.02 7.99 13.53
C GLU A 154 0.13 8.36 12.57
N GLN A 155 1.38 8.07 12.95
CA GLN A 155 2.54 8.33 12.10
C GLN A 155 2.58 7.42 10.87
N ILE A 156 2.20 6.14 11.02
CA ILE A 156 2.04 5.21 9.89
C ILE A 156 1.00 5.76 8.92
N ASP A 157 -0.15 6.20 9.43
CA ASP A 157 -1.25 6.74 8.61
C ASP A 157 -0.84 8.03 7.87
N SER A 158 -0.23 9.00 8.57
CA SER A 158 0.23 10.25 7.95
C SER A 158 1.30 10.01 6.88
N LEU A 159 2.27 9.14 7.12
CA LEU A 159 3.30 8.81 6.13
C LEU A 159 2.72 8.04 4.94
N THR A 160 1.80 7.11 5.18
CA THR A 160 1.14 6.36 4.09
C THR A 160 0.34 7.31 3.21
N TYR A 161 -0.45 8.20 3.80
CA TYR A 161 -1.17 9.24 3.08
C TYR A 161 -0.23 10.13 2.26
N TYR A 162 0.88 10.58 2.87
CA TYR A 162 1.89 11.38 2.19
C TYR A 162 2.44 10.68 0.95
N PHE A 163 2.94 9.44 1.08
CA PHE A 163 3.51 8.72 -0.06
C PHE A 163 2.45 8.46 -1.15
N LYS A 164 1.24 8.06 -0.78
CA LYS A 164 0.14 7.91 -1.75
C LYS A 164 -0.14 9.22 -2.51
N SER A 165 -0.07 10.37 -1.85
CA SER A 165 -0.30 11.67 -2.49
C SER A 165 0.72 11.99 -3.59
N LEU A 166 1.92 11.40 -3.54
CA LEU A 166 2.97 11.58 -4.53
C LEU A 166 2.81 10.70 -5.77
N ILE A 167 1.98 9.65 -5.68
CA ILE A 167 1.68 8.79 -6.82
C ILE A 167 0.73 9.57 -7.73
N PRO A 168 1.13 9.85 -8.99
CA PRO A 168 0.33 10.62 -9.93
C PRO A 168 -0.97 9.89 -10.24
N ASP A 169 -1.96 10.66 -10.67
CA ASP A 169 -3.19 10.10 -11.18
C ASP A 169 -2.90 9.44 -12.53
N GLU A 170 -2.74 8.12 -12.53
CA GLU A 170 -2.68 7.39 -13.77
C GLU A 170 -4.11 7.18 -14.31
N GLU A 171 -4.53 8.02 -15.25
CA GLU A 171 -5.81 7.84 -15.96
C GLU A 171 -5.77 6.60 -16.86
N GLN A 172 -6.33 5.49 -16.36
CA GLN A 172 -6.64 4.31 -17.18
C GLN A 172 -8.08 3.85 -16.92
N ILE A 173 -9.04 4.77 -17.13
CA ILE A 173 -10.46 4.43 -17.07
C ILE A 173 -10.85 3.69 -18.35
N CYS A 174 -11.28 2.46 -18.19
CA CYS A 174 -11.77 1.62 -19.27
C CYS A 174 -13.22 1.25 -19.01
N ALA A 175 -14.02 1.25 -20.07
CA ALA A 175 -15.33 0.63 -20.06
C ALA A 175 -15.32 -0.57 -21.01
N SER A 176 -15.96 -1.65 -20.61
CA SER A 176 -16.09 -2.86 -21.42
C SER A 176 -17.42 -3.54 -21.14
N GLU A 177 -17.92 -4.32 -22.10
CA GLU A 177 -19.04 -5.22 -21.82
C GLU A 177 -18.61 -6.30 -20.83
N ASN A 178 -19.55 -6.78 -20.02
CA ASN A 178 -19.34 -7.88 -19.09
C ASN A 178 -20.04 -9.15 -19.58
N SER A 179 -19.57 -10.29 -19.08
CA SER A 179 -20.07 -11.62 -19.48
C SER A 179 -21.53 -11.89 -19.13
N LEU A 180 -22.18 -11.03 -18.34
CA LEU A 180 -23.56 -11.16 -17.88
C LEU A 180 -24.51 -10.17 -18.58
N GLY A 181 -24.08 -9.53 -19.67
CA GLY A 181 -24.93 -8.65 -20.47
C GLY A 181 -25.05 -7.20 -19.97
N GLY A 182 -24.10 -6.74 -19.16
CA GLY A 182 -23.98 -5.35 -18.71
C GLY A 182 -22.66 -4.69 -19.11
N VAL A 183 -22.38 -3.51 -18.53
CA VAL A 183 -21.15 -2.74 -18.76
C VAL A 183 -20.32 -2.64 -17.48
N ASN A 184 -19.01 -2.79 -17.58
CA ASN A 184 -18.05 -2.58 -16.50
C ASN A 184 -17.23 -1.32 -16.74
N LEU A 185 -17.19 -0.41 -15.79
CA LEU A 185 -16.24 0.71 -15.73
C LEU A 185 -15.18 0.36 -14.69
N HIS A 186 -13.89 0.37 -15.06
CA HIS A 186 -12.82 -0.04 -14.15
C HIS A 186 -11.60 0.86 -14.23
N ASN A 187 -10.89 0.96 -13.10
CA ASN A 187 -9.64 1.71 -12.97
C ASN A 187 -8.50 0.72 -12.72
N ARG A 188 -7.58 0.58 -13.69
CA ARG A 188 -6.47 -0.39 -13.62
C ARG A 188 -5.48 -0.14 -12.47
N ASN A 189 -5.41 1.10 -11.99
CA ASN A 189 -4.41 1.51 -11.01
C ASN A 189 -4.97 1.67 -9.59
N ASN A 190 -6.30 1.61 -9.44
CA ASN A 190 -7.00 1.72 -8.16
C ASN A 190 -8.11 0.67 -8.01
N ASN A 191 -8.04 -0.43 -8.76
CA ASN A 191 -8.74 -1.70 -8.56
C ASN A 191 -10.21 -1.65 -8.09
N ILE A 192 -10.94 -0.65 -8.54
CA ILE A 192 -12.38 -0.53 -8.36
C ILE A 192 -13.07 -0.87 -9.68
N TYR A 193 -14.22 -1.52 -9.60
CA TYR A 193 -15.07 -1.91 -10.71
C TYR A 193 -16.50 -1.43 -10.44
N LEU A 194 -17.08 -0.69 -11.38
CA LEU A 194 -18.51 -0.39 -11.40
C LEU A 194 -19.18 -1.28 -12.46
N VAL A 195 -20.17 -2.06 -12.05
CA VAL A 195 -20.91 -2.99 -12.90
C VAL A 195 -22.33 -2.47 -13.09
N PHE A 196 -22.73 -2.27 -14.34
CA PHE A 196 -24.06 -1.81 -14.75
C PHE A 196 -24.80 -2.99 -15.44
N PRO A 197 -25.48 -3.88 -14.69
CA PRO A 197 -26.03 -5.14 -15.20
C PRO A 197 -27.28 -5.01 -16.08
N GLN A 198 -27.93 -3.84 -16.11
CA GLN A 198 -29.21 -3.64 -16.82
C GLN A 198 -29.23 -2.32 -17.61
N THR A 199 -28.06 -1.89 -18.09
CA THR A 199 -27.95 -0.66 -18.89
C THR A 199 -28.16 -0.95 -20.37
N LYS A 200 -28.83 -0.03 -21.08
CA LYS A 200 -28.89 0.00 -22.55
C LYS A 200 -27.79 0.88 -23.14
N GLU A 201 -26.99 1.53 -22.29
CA GLU A 201 -25.88 2.39 -22.70
C GLU A 201 -24.68 1.53 -23.14
N SER A 202 -23.97 1.99 -24.18
CA SER A 202 -22.72 1.35 -24.61
C SER A 202 -21.59 1.58 -23.59
N PRO A 203 -20.49 0.80 -23.64
CA PRO A 203 -19.31 1.05 -22.81
C PRO A 203 -18.81 2.49 -22.87
N ASP A 204 -18.72 3.09 -24.06
CA ASP A 204 -18.26 4.47 -24.24
C ASP A 204 -19.22 5.49 -23.62
N ALA A 205 -20.54 5.25 -23.70
CA ALA A 205 -21.54 6.12 -23.08
C ALA A 205 -21.40 6.11 -21.55
N ILE A 206 -21.28 4.93 -20.93
CA ILE A 206 -21.04 4.78 -19.49
C ILE A 206 -19.72 5.46 -19.07
N LYS A 207 -18.63 5.26 -19.84
CA LYS A 207 -17.35 5.90 -19.58
C LYS A 207 -17.46 7.42 -19.60
N ASN A 208 -18.13 7.98 -20.60
CA ASN A 208 -18.29 9.43 -20.74
C ASN A 208 -19.19 10.01 -19.63
N LYS A 209 -20.23 9.27 -19.22
CA LYS A 209 -21.18 9.70 -18.18
C LYS A 209 -20.56 9.65 -16.77
N TYR A 210 -19.83 8.58 -16.44
CA TYR A 210 -19.37 8.31 -15.07
C TYR A 210 -17.86 8.34 -14.86
N GLY A 211 -17.06 8.43 -15.92
CA GLY A 211 -15.59 8.33 -15.83
C GLY A 211 -14.98 9.34 -14.86
N LYS A 212 -15.32 10.63 -14.98
CA LYS A 212 -14.78 11.67 -14.09
C LYS A 212 -15.13 11.43 -12.62
N LEU A 213 -16.40 11.15 -12.33
CA LEU A 213 -16.86 10.81 -10.99
C LEU A 213 -16.08 9.62 -10.43
N PHE A 214 -15.95 8.58 -11.25
CA PHE A 214 -15.32 7.34 -10.85
C PHE A 214 -13.83 7.53 -10.55
N LEU A 215 -13.14 8.36 -11.33
CA LEU A 215 -11.75 8.73 -11.07
C LEU A 215 -11.61 9.44 -9.72
N THR A 216 -12.44 10.47 -9.47
CA THR A 216 -12.40 11.23 -8.22
C THR A 216 -12.62 10.33 -7.02
N VAL A 217 -13.63 9.46 -7.07
CA VAL A 217 -13.96 8.54 -5.98
C VAL A 217 -12.85 7.50 -5.79
N SER A 218 -12.28 6.98 -6.88
CA SER A 218 -11.15 6.05 -6.83
C SER A 218 -9.94 6.69 -6.18
N ARG A 219 -9.63 7.94 -6.54
CA ARG A 219 -8.53 8.70 -5.95
C ARG A 219 -8.76 8.99 -4.48
N TRP A 220 -9.99 9.33 -4.09
CA TRP A 220 -10.35 9.51 -2.68
C TRP A 220 -10.16 8.21 -1.88
N LEU A 221 -10.66 7.09 -2.40
CA LEU A 221 -10.48 5.78 -1.76
C LEU A 221 -9.01 5.42 -1.61
N PHE A 222 -8.23 5.64 -2.65
CA PHE A 222 -6.79 5.39 -2.65
C PHE A 222 -6.10 6.20 -1.56
N LEU A 223 -6.31 7.51 -1.54
CA LEU A 223 -5.63 8.40 -0.59
C LEU A 223 -6.06 8.17 0.86
N HIS A 224 -7.35 7.96 1.11
CA HIS A 224 -7.91 8.07 2.45
C HIS A 224 -8.18 6.73 3.13
N THR A 225 -8.02 5.60 2.44
CA THR A 225 -8.38 4.30 2.98
C THR A 225 -7.32 3.24 2.70
N SER A 226 -7.32 2.18 3.51
CA SER A 226 -6.51 0.97 3.27
C SER A 226 -7.23 -0.12 2.46
N VAL A 227 -8.40 0.20 1.88
CA VAL A 227 -9.32 -0.79 1.29
C VAL A 227 -8.79 -1.35 -0.04
N ILE A 228 -8.09 -0.51 -0.79
CA ILE A 228 -7.52 -0.86 -2.10
C ILE A 228 -5.99 -1.01 -2.05
N ASP A 229 -5.42 -1.09 -0.83
CA ASP A 229 -4.00 -1.37 -0.63
C ASP A 229 -3.69 -2.84 -0.92
N LEU A 230 -2.42 -3.15 -1.22
CA LEU A 230 -1.91 -4.53 -1.23
C LEU A 230 -2.75 -5.46 -2.12
N ASN A 231 -3.18 -4.96 -3.28
CA ASN A 231 -4.08 -5.64 -4.23
C ASN A 231 -5.55 -5.79 -3.77
N GLY A 232 -6.05 -4.93 -2.89
CA GLY A 232 -7.48 -4.85 -2.57
C GLY A 232 -8.32 -4.37 -3.76
N HIS A 233 -9.50 -4.97 -3.95
CA HIS A 233 -10.45 -4.58 -5.01
C HIS A 233 -11.85 -4.29 -4.47
N ILE A 234 -12.55 -3.34 -5.08
CA ILE A 234 -13.96 -3.05 -4.78
C ILE A 234 -14.82 -3.29 -6.03
N ASP A 235 -15.76 -4.23 -5.94
CA ASP A 235 -16.80 -4.44 -6.95
C ASP A 235 -18.10 -3.77 -6.51
N MET A 236 -18.50 -2.75 -7.24
CA MET A 236 -19.74 -2.00 -7.02
C MET A 236 -20.75 -2.33 -8.12
N THR A 237 -21.88 -2.92 -7.76
CA THR A 237 -23.01 -3.10 -8.69
C THR A 237 -23.94 -1.90 -8.64
N VAL A 238 -24.17 -1.26 -9.79
CA VAL A 238 -25.06 -0.10 -9.94
C VAL A 238 -26.44 -0.56 -10.38
N LYS A 239 -27.51 -0.16 -9.68
CA LYS A 239 -28.90 -0.49 -10.03
C LYS A 239 -29.75 0.75 -10.29
N ALA A 240 -30.72 0.64 -11.19
CA ALA A 240 -31.58 1.75 -11.61
C ALA A 240 -32.70 2.12 -10.62
N ASP A 241 -33.19 1.18 -9.79
CA ASP A 241 -34.43 1.35 -9.00
C ASP A 241 -34.28 1.15 -7.47
N ASP A 242 -35.25 1.74 -6.75
CA ASP A 242 -35.41 1.78 -5.29
C ASP A 242 -35.83 0.45 -4.63
N MET A 243 -36.02 -0.63 -5.39
CA MET A 243 -36.49 -1.92 -4.88
C MET A 243 -35.40 -2.76 -4.17
N PHE A 244 -34.63 -2.16 -3.26
CA PHE A 244 -33.81 -2.94 -2.32
C PHE A 244 -33.80 -2.34 -0.91
N THR A 245 -34.09 -3.20 0.05
CA THR A 245 -34.09 -2.96 1.49
C THR A 245 -32.84 -3.48 2.20
N ASP A 246 -31.86 -4.05 1.48
CA ASP A 246 -30.61 -4.51 2.10
C ASP A 246 -29.38 -4.17 1.26
N ASP A 247 -28.55 -3.30 1.82
CA ASP A 247 -27.16 -3.09 1.42
C ASP A 247 -26.37 -4.37 1.71
N THR A 248 -26.36 -5.31 0.77
CA THR A 248 -25.51 -6.50 0.89
C THR A 248 -24.04 -6.13 0.71
N PHE A 249 -23.40 -5.75 1.80
CA PHE A 249 -21.95 -5.70 1.90
C PHE A 249 -21.43 -7.11 2.15
N LYS A 250 -20.58 -7.62 1.26
CA LYS A 250 -19.87 -8.88 1.46
C LYS A 250 -18.37 -8.61 1.40
N HIS A 251 -17.65 -9.18 2.35
CA HIS A 251 -16.19 -9.16 2.41
C HIS A 251 -15.68 -10.57 2.13
N LEU A 252 -14.92 -10.73 1.05
CA LEU A 252 -14.01 -11.85 0.86
C LEU A 252 -12.58 -11.31 1.03
N PRO A 253 -11.58 -12.17 1.30
CA PRO A 253 -10.19 -11.70 1.40
C PRO A 253 -9.84 -10.82 0.20
N TRP A 254 -9.48 -9.55 0.45
CA TRP A 254 -9.05 -8.57 -0.54
C TRP A 254 -10.10 -8.14 -1.57
N ARG A 255 -11.38 -8.47 -1.33
CA ARG A 255 -12.46 -8.17 -2.28
C ARG A 255 -13.73 -7.70 -1.56
N TYR A 256 -14.13 -6.49 -1.88
CA TYR A 256 -15.27 -5.81 -1.27
C TYR A 256 -16.41 -5.69 -2.27
N TYR A 257 -17.60 -6.16 -1.90
CA TYR A 257 -18.78 -6.04 -2.73
C TYR A 257 -19.73 -5.01 -2.15
N LEU A 258 -20.18 -4.08 -3.01
CA LEU A 258 -21.16 -3.08 -2.68
C LEU A 258 -22.22 -3.01 -3.78
N THR A 259 -23.46 -2.72 -3.42
CA THR A 259 -24.49 -2.34 -4.38
C THR A 259 -24.85 -0.89 -4.12
N VAL A 260 -24.96 -0.08 -5.18
CA VAL A 260 -25.31 1.34 -5.11
C VAL A 260 -26.44 1.64 -6.08
N LYS A 261 -27.30 2.59 -5.72
CA LYS A 261 -28.30 3.12 -6.64
C LYS A 261 -27.63 4.05 -7.64
N GLU A 262 -28.09 4.06 -8.88
CA GLU A 262 -27.57 4.96 -9.91
C GLU A 262 -27.79 6.43 -9.51
N SER A 263 -28.90 6.74 -8.83
CA SER A 263 -29.19 8.07 -8.27
C SER A 263 -28.25 8.51 -7.14
N ASP A 264 -27.49 7.58 -6.56
CA ASP A 264 -26.46 7.86 -5.54
C ASP A 264 -25.05 7.98 -6.14
N LEU A 265 -24.90 7.85 -7.47
CA LEU A 265 -23.65 8.12 -8.19
C LEU A 265 -23.41 9.63 -8.32
N THR A 266 -23.25 10.29 -7.18
CA THR A 266 -22.64 11.61 -7.06
C THR A 266 -21.42 11.51 -6.16
N GLU A 267 -20.47 12.43 -6.30
CA GLU A 267 -19.22 12.40 -5.54
C GLU A 267 -19.49 12.43 -4.03
N GLU A 268 -20.33 13.37 -3.60
CA GLU A 268 -20.69 13.55 -2.19
C GLU A 268 -21.36 12.31 -1.60
N ARG A 269 -22.37 11.76 -2.29
CA ARG A 269 -23.11 10.59 -1.79
C ARG A 269 -22.26 9.34 -1.77
N LEU A 270 -21.51 9.10 -2.84
CA LEU A 270 -20.70 7.89 -2.94
C LEU A 270 -19.55 7.91 -1.91
N ILE A 271 -18.86 9.04 -1.74
CA ILE A 271 -17.85 9.20 -0.69
C ILE A 271 -18.47 9.05 0.70
N ALA A 272 -19.66 9.61 0.96
CA ALA A 272 -20.33 9.46 2.26
C ALA A 272 -20.66 7.99 2.58
N VAL A 273 -21.19 7.25 1.60
CA VAL A 273 -21.46 5.80 1.74
C VAL A 273 -20.17 5.04 2.01
N LEU A 274 -19.14 5.25 1.19
CA LEU A 274 -17.86 4.55 1.32
C LEU A 274 -17.18 4.86 2.66
N ARG A 275 -17.19 6.13 3.10
CA ARG A 275 -16.65 6.54 4.40
C ARG A 275 -17.36 5.85 5.56
N LYS A 276 -18.68 5.75 5.51
CA LYS A 276 -19.47 5.04 6.52
C LYS A 276 -19.14 3.53 6.52
N ARG A 277 -19.02 2.93 5.33
CA ARG A 277 -18.76 1.49 5.14
C ARG A 277 -17.34 1.10 5.55
N PHE A 278 -16.37 2.00 5.35
CA PHE A 278 -14.94 1.74 5.57
C PHE A 278 -14.35 2.54 6.72
N ALA A 279 -15.16 2.90 7.72
CA ALA A 279 -14.74 3.75 8.83
C ALA A 279 -13.51 3.21 9.59
N SER A 280 -13.38 1.89 9.74
CA SER A 280 -12.22 1.24 10.38
C SER A 280 -10.94 1.23 9.53
N GLN A 281 -11.08 1.40 8.21
CA GLN A 281 -10.01 1.37 7.23
C GLN A 281 -9.56 2.78 6.82
N LEU A 282 -10.15 3.83 7.38
CA LEU A 282 -9.70 5.20 7.14
C LEU A 282 -8.28 5.38 7.70
N TYR A 283 -7.46 6.11 6.96
CA TYR A 283 -6.31 6.78 7.54
C TYR A 283 -6.77 8.02 8.27
N LEU A 284 -6.16 8.29 9.41
CA LEU A 284 -6.41 9.50 10.19
C LEU A 284 -5.15 10.37 10.17
N PRO A 285 -4.79 10.95 9.01
CA PRO A 285 -3.59 11.77 8.92
C PRO A 285 -3.77 13.02 9.82
N LYS A 286 -2.73 13.31 10.59
CA LYS A 286 -2.51 14.60 11.26
C LYS A 286 -1.50 15.43 10.49
#